data_AF-A0A258UVZ7-F1
#
_entry.id   AF-A0A258UVZ7-F1
#
_cell.length_a   1.000
_cell.length_b   1.000
_cell.length_c   1.000
_cell.angle_alpha   90.00
_cell.angle_beta   90.00
_cell.angle_gamma   90.00
#
_symmetry.space_group_name_H-M   'P 1'
#
loop_
_entity.id
_entity.type
_entity.pdbx_description
1 polymer ?
#
loop_
_entity_poly.entity_id
_entity_poly.type
_entity_poly.pdbx_seq_one_letter_code
_entity_poly.pdbx_strand_id
1 'polypeptide(L)'
;MQTPISQSWHWQAIDTSRNVAREYHLWIQTDLFGWTVVERRWGRIGSRGQSLTESFQNMRQAEAIAKLIRERRASALKRIGVRYHEVG
;
A
#
# COMPACT_ATOMS: atom_id res chain seq x y z
N MET A 1 12.60 15.54 18.75
CA MET A 1 12.78 14.21 18.11
C MET A 1 11.52 13.93 17.29
N GLN A 2 11.65 13.49 16.04
CA GLN A 2 10.49 13.13 15.22
C GLN A 2 9.91 11.82 15.75
N THR A 3 8.60 11.74 15.97
CA THR A 3 7.96 10.54 16.53
C THR A 3 8.06 9.39 15.52
N PRO A 4 8.55 8.21 15.92
CA PRO A 4 8.54 7.04 15.06
C PRO A 4 7.13 6.74 14.59
N ILE A 5 6.95 6.60 13.28
CA ILE A 5 5.66 6.22 12.70
C ILE A 5 5.64 4.73 12.41
N SER A 6 4.48 4.11 12.58
CA SER A 6 4.21 2.75 12.13
C SER A 6 2.73 2.65 11.77
N GLN A 7 2.42 2.74 10.49
CA GLN A 7 1.05 2.59 9.98
C GLN A 7 1.05 1.55 8.87
N SER A 8 -0.06 0.84 8.72
CA SER A 8 -0.24 -0.12 7.65
C SER A 8 -1.67 -0.12 7.14
N TRP A 9 -1.82 -0.48 5.87
CA TRP A 9 -3.09 -0.72 5.22
C TRP A 9 -3.02 -2.03 4.45
N HIS A 10 -4.11 -2.76 4.49
CA HIS A 10 -4.31 -3.94 3.67
C HIS A 10 -5.65 -3.79 2.95
N TRP A 11 -5.64 -3.99 1.64
CA TRP A 11 -6.83 -3.93 0.81
C TRP A 11 -6.97 -5.15 -0.08
N GLN A 12 -8.22 -5.54 -0.32
CA GLN A 12 -8.57 -6.53 -1.31
C GLN A 12 -9.62 -6.00 -2.29
N ALA A 13 -9.53 -6.42 -3.55
CA ALA A 13 -10.54 -6.21 -4.57
C ALA A 13 -10.90 -7.56 -5.19
N ILE A 14 -12.15 -7.99 -5.01
CA ILE A 14 -12.64 -9.31 -5.45
C ILE A 14 -13.94 -9.14 -6.24
N ASP A 15 -13.96 -9.68 -7.44
CA ASP A 15 -15.14 -9.82 -8.30
C ASP A 15 -14.91 -11.00 -9.25
N THR A 16 -15.62 -12.10 -9.00
CA THR A 16 -15.50 -13.34 -9.79
C THR A 16 -16.02 -13.18 -11.21
N SER A 17 -17.08 -12.38 -11.41
CA SER A 17 -17.65 -12.12 -12.74
C SER A 17 -16.66 -11.39 -13.67
N ARG A 18 -15.69 -10.69 -13.09
CA ARG A 18 -14.63 -9.95 -13.80
C ARG A 18 -13.26 -10.62 -13.74
N ASN A 19 -13.15 -11.81 -13.13
CA ASN A 19 -11.87 -12.49 -12.87
C ASN A 19 -10.84 -11.59 -12.12
N VAL A 20 -11.35 -10.77 -11.20
CA VAL A 20 -10.54 -9.88 -10.35
C VAL A 20 -10.46 -10.50 -8.96
N ALA A 21 -9.24 -10.82 -8.54
CA ALA A 21 -8.92 -11.19 -7.16
C ALA A 21 -7.54 -10.61 -6.87
N ARG A 22 -7.49 -9.45 -6.20
CA ARG A 22 -6.26 -8.68 -5.98
C ARG A 22 -6.10 -8.32 -4.53
N GLU A 23 -4.87 -8.41 -4.06
CA GLU A 23 -4.45 -7.94 -2.74
C GLU A 23 -3.43 -6.81 -2.88
N TYR A 24 -3.44 -5.90 -1.91
CA TYR A 24 -2.47 -4.82 -1.81
C TYR A 24 -2.21 -4.52 -0.35
N HIS A 25 -0.95 -4.46 0.03
CA HIS A 25 -0.50 -4.06 1.36
C HIS A 25 0.42 -2.86 1.26
N LEU A 26 0.34 -1.97 2.23
CA LEU A 26 1.17 -0.77 2.35
C LEU A 26 1.58 -0.62 3.81
N TRP A 27 2.87 -0.43 4.06
CA TRP A 27 3.44 -0.08 5.36
C TRP A 27 4.22 1.21 5.24
N ILE A 28 4.13 2.04 6.27
CA ILE A 28 4.99 3.20 6.48
C ILE A 28 5.56 3.13 7.89
N GLN A 29 6.88 3.02 7.99
CA GLN A 29 7.55 2.74 9.27
C GLN A 29 8.85 3.54 9.39
N THR A 30 9.17 4.02 10.60
CA THR A 30 10.50 4.55 10.89
C THR A 30 11.47 3.41 11.19
N ASP A 31 12.63 3.39 10.54
CA ASP A 31 13.68 2.41 10.78
C ASP A 31 14.60 2.80 11.96
N LEU A 32 15.55 1.93 12.30
CA LEU A 32 16.49 2.11 13.41
C LEU A 32 17.43 3.31 13.23
N PHE A 33 17.56 3.84 12.02
CA PHE A 33 18.39 5.00 11.69
C PHE A 33 17.58 6.29 11.58
N GLY A 34 16.29 6.24 11.90
CA GLY A 34 15.37 7.37 11.83
C GLY A 34 14.87 7.71 10.43
N TRP A 35 15.16 6.87 9.42
CA TRP A 35 14.61 7.06 8.07
C TRP A 35 13.18 6.49 8.04
N THR A 36 12.36 7.01 7.14
CA THR A 36 11.01 6.50 6.93
C THR A 36 11.00 5.57 5.73
N VAL A 37 10.59 4.33 5.94
CA VAL A 37 10.47 3.29 4.91
C VAL A 37 9.01 3.17 4.49
N VAL A 38 8.76 3.17 3.19
CA VAL A 38 7.48 2.80 2.59
C VAL A 38 7.64 1.45 1.91
N GLU A 39 6.98 0.43 2.42
CA GLU A 39 6.92 -0.89 1.79
C GLU A 39 5.52 -1.10 1.20
N ARG A 40 5.47 -1.64 -0.02
CA ARG A 40 4.22 -2.07 -0.65
C ARG A 40 4.35 -3.47 -1.22
N ARG A 41 3.29 -4.26 -1.06
CA ARG A 41 3.14 -5.58 -1.69
C ARG A 41 1.84 -5.64 -2.47
N TRP A 42 1.83 -6.29 -3.63
CA TRP A 42 0.64 -6.37 -4.46
C TRP A 42 0.64 -7.62 -5.32
N GLY A 43 -0.53 -8.17 -5.61
CA GLY A 43 -0.61 -9.42 -6.37
C GLY A 43 -2.02 -9.84 -6.74
N ARG A 44 -2.13 -11.00 -7.39
CA ARG A 44 -3.39 -11.76 -7.36
C ARG A 44 -3.44 -12.48 -6.01
N ILE A 45 -4.62 -12.54 -5.40
CA ILE A 45 -4.83 -13.31 -4.18
C ILE A 45 -4.46 -14.77 -4.47
N GLY A 46 -3.69 -15.38 -3.57
CA GLY A 46 -3.19 -16.76 -3.72
C GLY A 46 -1.95 -16.89 -4.60
N SER A 47 -1.26 -15.79 -4.93
CA SER A 47 0.04 -15.81 -5.61
C SER A 47 1.11 -15.10 -4.80
N ARG A 48 2.39 -15.28 -5.19
CA ARG A 48 3.52 -14.63 -4.53
C ARG A 48 3.47 -13.09 -4.61
N GLY A 49 2.81 -12.54 -5.63
CA GLY A 49 2.76 -11.10 -5.87
C GLY A 49 4.14 -10.48 -6.19
N GLN A 50 4.22 -9.18 -5.97
CA GLN A 50 5.38 -8.31 -6.12
C GLN A 50 5.50 -7.41 -4.89
N SER A 51 6.71 -6.92 -4.64
CA SER A 51 6.99 -6.00 -3.54
C SER A 51 7.91 -4.87 -4.00
N LEU A 52 7.83 -3.73 -3.32
CA LEU A 52 8.79 -2.64 -3.44
C LEU A 52 8.92 -1.94 -2.10
N THR A 53 10.17 -1.65 -1.74
CA THR A 53 10.53 -0.91 -0.53
C THR A 53 11.35 0.32 -0.93
N GLU A 54 10.95 1.48 -0.44
CA GLU A 54 11.59 2.77 -0.70
C GLU A 54 11.86 3.45 0.63
N SER A 55 13.09 3.94 0.84
CA SER A 55 13.52 4.59 2.09
C SER A 55 13.74 6.08 1.89
N PHE A 56 13.28 6.89 2.83
CA PHE A 56 13.31 8.34 2.77
C PHE A 56 13.89 8.92 4.05
N GLN A 57 14.87 9.81 3.93
CA GLN A 57 15.37 10.59 5.06
C GLN A 57 14.33 11.59 5.57
N ASN A 58 13.45 12.08 4.69
CA ASN A 58 12.42 13.05 5.01
C ASN A 58 11.06 12.37 5.14
N MET A 59 10.51 12.34 6.37
CA MET A 59 9.20 11.76 6.67
C MET A 59 8.08 12.32 5.77
N ARG A 60 8.11 13.61 5.43
CA ARG A 60 7.09 14.23 4.56
C ARG A 60 7.09 13.65 3.14
N GLN A 61 8.25 13.24 2.62
CA GLN A 61 8.34 12.61 1.31
C GLN A 61 7.71 11.21 1.35
N ALA A 62 8.02 10.42 2.37
CA ALA A 62 7.40 9.11 2.57
C ALA A 62 5.87 9.21 2.73
N GLU A 63 5.38 10.17 3.52
CA GLU A 63 3.94 10.44 3.69
C GLU A 63 3.27 10.84 2.37
N ALA A 64 3.93 11.66 1.55
CA ALA A 64 3.42 12.05 0.24
C ALA A 64 3.30 10.83 -0.68
N ILE A 65 4.30 9.95 -0.72
CA ILE A 65 4.25 8.70 -1.49
C ILE A 65 3.14 7.78 -0.98
N ALA A 66 3.03 7.58 0.34
CA ALA A 66 1.97 6.78 0.93
C ALA A 66 0.58 7.33 0.59
N LYS A 67 0.39 8.65 0.63
CA LYS A 67 -0.84 9.32 0.22
C LYS A 67 -1.17 9.04 -1.25
N LEU A 68 -0.21 9.20 -2.16
CA LEU A 68 -0.41 8.91 -3.59
C LEU A 68 -0.79 7.44 -3.83
N ILE A 69 -0.19 6.50 -3.08
CA ILE A 69 -0.54 5.08 -3.17
C ILE A 69 -2.00 4.86 -2.73
N ARG A 70 -2.42 5.45 -1.60
CA ARG A 70 -3.81 5.36 -1.11
C ARG A 70 -4.82 5.92 -2.11
N GLU A 71 -4.57 7.10 -2.67
CA GLU A 71 -5.41 7.71 -3.71
C GLU A 71 -5.49 6.83 -4.97
N ARG A 72 -4.36 6.22 -5.35
CA ARG A 72 -4.29 5.28 -6.47
C ARG A 72 -5.09 3.99 -6.20
N ARG A 73 -5.26 3.58 -4.94
CA ARG A 73 -6.13 2.44 -4.56
C ARG A 73 -7.60 2.84 -4.50
N ALA A 74 -7.92 4.02 -3.97
CA ALA A 74 -9.27 4.56 -3.95
C ALA A 74 -9.89 4.70 -5.36
N SER A 75 -9.05 4.99 -6.37
CA SER A 75 -9.47 5.08 -7.78
C SER A 75 -9.65 3.73 -8.51
N ALA A 76 -9.51 2.58 -7.82
CA ALA A 76 -9.48 1.28 -8.47
C ALA A 76 -10.74 0.91 -9.26
N LEU A 77 -11.92 1.38 -8.84
CA LEU A 77 -13.16 1.16 -9.60
C LEU A 77 -13.02 1.62 -11.05
N LYS A 78 -12.39 2.79 -11.27
CA LYS A 78 -12.17 3.35 -12.62
C LYS A 78 -11.10 2.60 -13.42
N ARG A 79 -10.26 1.80 -12.77
CA ARG A 79 -9.06 1.20 -13.38
C ARG A 79 -9.18 -0.30 -13.62
N ILE A 80 -9.81 -1.01 -12.70
CA ILE A 80 -9.93 -2.47 -12.72
C ILE A 80 -11.39 -2.93 -12.55
N GLY A 81 -12.35 -2.00 -12.54
CA GLY A 81 -13.78 -2.32 -12.44
C GLY A 81 -14.26 -2.81 -11.07
N VAL A 82 -13.39 -2.78 -10.06
CA VAL A 82 -13.65 -3.27 -8.69
C VAL A 82 -13.00 -2.32 -7.69
N ARG A 83 -13.71 -1.98 -6.61
CA ARG A 83 -13.14 -1.18 -5.52
C ARG A 83 -12.23 -2.05 -4.66
N TYR A 84 -11.16 -1.44 -4.17
CA TYR A 84 -10.46 -2.00 -3.02
C TYR A 84 -11.28 -1.71 -1.77
N HIS A 85 -11.41 -2.70 -0.91
CA HIS A 85 -11.95 -2.60 0.44
C HIS A 85 -10.81 -2.85 1.41
N GLU A 86 -10.78 -2.09 2.50
CA GLU A 86 -9.81 -2.32 3.57
C GLU A 86 -10.15 -3.63 4.28
N VAL A 87 -9.12 -4.43 4.52
CA VAL A 87 -9.22 -5.75 5.14
C VAL A 87 -8.35 -5.73 6.38
N GLY A 88 -9.00 -5.80 7.54
CA GLY A 88 -8.39 -5.89 8.86
C GLY A 88 -8.65 -7.25 9.46
#